data_AF-A0A7K2Q8E9-F1
#
_entry.id   AF-A0A7K2Q8E9-F1
#
_cell.length_a   1.000
_cell.length_b   1.000
_cell.length_c   1.000
_cell.angle_alpha   90.00
_cell.angle_beta   90.00
_cell.angle_gamma   90.00
#
_symmetry.space_group_name_H-M   'P 1'
#
loop_
_entity.id
_entity.type
_entity.pdbx_description
1 polymer ?
#
loop_
_entity_poly.entity_id
_entity_poly.type
_entity_poly.pdbx_seq_one_letter_code
_entity_poly.pdbx_strand_id
1 'polypeptide(L)'
;AFLVESLGVHNRAVSGLVVALAFFASTAGQLAAGRIGVARSLPLGCAALLAGLLLLAGALYWDTLALVVLSALVGGGGQGLTFRGALSAVAGTSPAGQRAAVISMLFVVAYAGISVPVIGVGVLTGPLGLEGAGLVFLACMTALV
;
A
#
# COMPACT_ATOMS: atom_id res chain seq x y z
N ALA A 1 -12.69 -8.11 -11.16
CA ALA A 1 -12.54 -9.16 -12.17
C ALA A 1 -12.06 -10.47 -11.52
N PHE A 2 -10.80 -10.57 -11.06
CA PHE A 2 -10.22 -11.80 -10.46
C PHE A 2 -11.06 -12.56 -9.42
N LEU A 3 -11.61 -11.85 -8.42
CA LEU A 3 -12.43 -12.46 -7.35
C LEU A 3 -13.78 -13.01 -7.85
N VAL A 4 -14.30 -12.48 -8.96
CA VAL A 4 -15.59 -12.90 -9.55
C VAL A 4 -15.37 -14.01 -10.57
N GLU A 5 -14.23 -14.01 -11.26
CA GLU A 5 -13.95 -14.84 -12.44
C GLU A 5 -13.14 -16.10 -12.11
N SER A 6 -12.23 -16.07 -11.12
CA SER A 6 -11.42 -17.24 -10.72
C SER A 6 -11.90 -17.96 -9.45
N LEU A 7 -12.46 -17.25 -8.46
CA LEU A 7 -12.73 -17.83 -7.12
C LEU A 7 -14.18 -18.27 -6.87
N GLY A 8 -15.14 -17.95 -7.75
CA GLY A 8 -16.55 -18.30 -7.54
C GLY A 8 -17.21 -17.65 -6.31
N VAL A 9 -16.54 -16.69 -5.66
CA VAL A 9 -17.05 -16.03 -4.45
C VAL A 9 -17.96 -14.87 -4.85
N HIS A 10 -19.26 -15.13 -4.93
CA HIS A 10 -20.31 -14.13 -5.15
C HIS A 10 -20.48 -13.15 -3.99
N ASN A 11 -19.68 -13.28 -2.93
CA ASN A 11 -19.91 -12.60 -1.66
C ASN A 11 -18.99 -11.38 -1.49
N ARG A 12 -19.50 -10.21 -1.91
CA ARG A 12 -18.86 -8.89 -1.73
C ARG A 12 -18.44 -8.61 -0.27
N ALA A 13 -19.00 -9.33 0.70
CA ALA A 13 -18.61 -9.29 2.09
C ALA A 13 -17.12 -9.68 2.30
N VAL A 14 -16.57 -10.64 1.56
CA VAL A 14 -15.18 -11.07 1.73
C VAL A 14 -14.21 -10.00 1.21
N SER A 15 -14.48 -9.43 0.03
CA SER A 15 -13.70 -8.30 -0.48
C SER A 15 -13.78 -7.08 0.45
N GLY A 16 -14.98 -6.79 0.98
CA GLY A 16 -15.17 -5.72 1.94
C GLY A 16 -14.40 -5.96 3.25
N LEU A 17 -14.37 -7.20 3.73
CA LEU A 17 -13.63 -7.60 4.93
C LEU A 17 -12.12 -7.48 4.74
N VAL A 18 -11.59 -7.89 3.58
CA VAL A 18 -10.15 -7.74 3.26
C VAL A 18 -9.77 -6.25 3.25
N VAL A 19 -10.60 -5.40 2.62
CA VAL A 19 -10.39 -3.95 2.62
C VAL A 19 -10.46 -3.41 4.05
N ALA A 20 -11.47 -3.79 4.83
CA ALA A 20 -11.59 -3.37 6.22
C ALA A 20 -10.35 -3.77 7.05
N LEU A 21 -9.85 -4.99 6.90
CA LEU A 21 -8.63 -5.47 7.55
C LEU A 21 -7.41 -4.65 7.14
N ALA A 22 -7.26 -4.29 5.86
CA ALA A 22 -6.19 -3.43 5.39
C ALA A 22 -6.23 -2.06 6.07
N PHE A 23 -7.43 -1.46 6.20
CA PHE A 23 -7.62 -0.19 6.90
C PHE A 23 -7.32 -0.30 8.40
N PHE A 24 -7.80 -1.35 9.08
CA PHE A 24 -7.48 -1.58 10.49
C PHE A 24 -5.98 -1.79 10.71
N ALA A 25 -5.32 -2.55 9.83
CA ALA A 25 -3.88 -2.74 9.85
C ALA A 25 -3.14 -1.42 9.63
N SER A 26 -3.61 -0.57 8.71
CA SER A 26 -3.08 0.79 8.51
C SER A 26 -3.24 1.64 9.77
N THR A 27 -4.40 1.61 10.43
CA THR A 27 -4.57 2.30 11.71
C THR A 27 -3.60 1.77 12.78
N ALA A 28 -3.41 0.45 12.87
CA ALA A 28 -2.46 -0.14 13.80
C ALA A 28 -1.00 0.27 13.51
N GLY A 29 -0.59 0.23 12.24
CA GLY A 29 0.74 0.67 11.78
C GLY A 29 0.96 2.17 12.03
N GLN A 30 -0.08 2.98 11.80
CA GLN A 30 -0.12 4.36 12.20
C GLN A 30 0.14 4.47 13.71
N LEU A 31 -0.68 3.89 14.60
CA LEU A 31 -0.48 3.98 16.05
C LEU A 31 0.93 3.55 16.48
N ALA A 32 1.48 2.50 15.88
CA ALA A 32 2.82 2.00 16.14
C ALA A 32 3.94 2.99 15.75
N ALA A 33 3.74 3.82 14.72
CA ALA A 33 4.72 4.82 14.27
C ALA A 33 5.19 5.76 15.40
N GLY A 34 4.26 6.14 16.29
CA GLY A 34 4.59 6.98 17.44
C GLY A 34 5.51 6.29 18.46
N ARG A 35 5.45 4.96 18.57
CA ARG A 35 6.30 4.16 19.48
C ARG A 35 7.63 3.76 18.86
N ILE A 36 7.66 3.50 17.55
CA ILE A 36 8.85 3.05 16.82
C ILE A 36 9.80 4.22 16.51
N GLY A 37 9.26 5.45 16.46
CA GLY A 37 10.00 6.66 16.16
C GLY A 37 10.10 6.94 14.66
N VAL A 38 10.12 8.22 14.31
CA VAL A 38 10.05 8.71 12.92
C VAL A 38 11.17 8.15 12.04
N ALA A 39 12.39 8.11 12.57
CA ALA A 39 13.58 7.66 11.83
C ALA A 39 13.54 6.19 11.41
N ARG A 40 12.88 5.32 12.20
CA ARG A 40 12.75 3.88 11.90
C ARG A 40 11.44 3.54 11.20
N SER A 41 10.43 4.39 11.32
CA SER A 41 9.10 4.16 10.73
C SER A 41 9.15 4.12 9.20
N LEU A 42 9.90 5.01 8.54
CA LEU A 42 10.05 5.01 7.08
C LEU A 42 10.68 3.71 6.54
N PRO A 43 11.90 3.31 6.95
CA PRO A 43 12.53 2.12 6.38
C PRO A 43 11.77 0.84 6.70
N LEU A 44 11.22 0.70 7.92
CA LEU A 44 10.40 -0.46 8.28
C LEU A 44 9.08 -0.48 7.50
N GLY A 45 8.47 0.68 7.26
CA GLY A 45 7.26 0.80 6.47
C GLY A 45 7.49 0.44 5.01
N CYS A 46 8.59 0.90 4.40
CA CYS A 46 8.99 0.49 3.05
C CYS A 46 9.27 -1.02 2.95
N ALA A 47 10.00 -1.59 3.92
CA ALA A 47 10.24 -3.04 3.95
C ALA A 47 8.93 -3.84 4.07
N ALA A 48 8.00 -3.39 4.91
CA ALA A 48 6.68 -4.00 5.04
C ALA A 48 5.86 -3.85 3.75
N LEU A 49 5.90 -2.70 3.07
CA LEU A 49 5.24 -2.51 1.78
C LEU A 49 5.77 -3.47 0.71
N LEU A 50 7.10 -3.64 0.61
CA LEU A 50 7.71 -4.62 -0.29
C LEU A 50 7.29 -6.04 0.05
N ALA A 51 7.32 -6.42 1.32
CA ALA A 51 6.88 -7.74 1.77
C ALA A 51 5.40 -7.98 1.45
N GLY A 52 4.54 -6.98 1.66
CA GLY A 52 3.13 -7.02 1.29
C GLY A 52 2.93 -7.21 -0.21
N LEU A 53 3.72 -6.54 -1.04
CA LEU A 53 3.65 -6.66 -2.50
C LEU A 53 4.11 -8.03 -3.00
N LEU A 54 5.17 -8.59 -2.41
CA LEU A 54 5.62 -9.96 -2.69
C LEU A 54 4.57 -11.00 -2.28
N LEU A 55 3.93 -10.83 -1.13
CA LEU A 55 2.83 -11.68 -0.69
C LEU A 55 1.64 -11.59 -1.66
N LEU A 56 1.32 -10.39 -2.15
CA LEU A 56 0.26 -10.20 -3.14
C LEU A 56 0.61 -10.90 -4.45
N ALA A 57 1.83 -10.76 -4.96
CA ALA A 57 2.27 -11.45 -6.17
C ALA A 57 2.21 -12.98 -6.01
N GLY A 58 2.62 -13.50 -4.84
CA GLY A 58 2.43 -14.91 -4.50
C GLY A 58 0.96 -15.32 -4.45
N ALA A 59 0.08 -14.44 -3.95
CA ALA A 59 -1.36 -14.69 -3.93
C ALA A 59 -1.96 -14.81 -5.33
N LEU A 60 -1.50 -14.01 -6.29
CA LEU A 60 -1.92 -14.12 -7.69
C LEU A 60 -1.45 -15.44 -8.32
N TYR A 61 -0.23 -15.89 -8.02
CA TYR A 61 0.32 -17.13 -8.60
C TYR A 61 -0.31 -18.40 -8.03
N TRP A 62 -0.60 -18.41 -6.72
CA TRP A 62 -1.13 -19.58 -6.00
C TRP A 62 -2.66 -19.53 -5.79
N ASP A 63 -3.33 -18.51 -6.30
CA ASP A 63 -4.78 -18.25 -6.16
C ASP A 63 -5.32 -18.46 -4.72
N THR A 64 -4.57 -17.96 -3.73
CA THR A 64 -4.82 -18.25 -2.31
C THR A 64 -5.32 -17.01 -1.55
N LEU A 65 -6.55 -17.09 -1.03
CA LEU A 65 -7.16 -16.00 -0.25
C LEU A 65 -6.35 -15.62 1.00
N ALA A 66 -5.73 -16.59 1.67
CA ALA A 66 -4.91 -16.33 2.86
C ALA A 66 -3.72 -15.42 2.57
N LEU A 67 -3.08 -15.56 1.40
CA LEU A 67 -1.98 -14.69 0.97
C LEU A 67 -2.47 -13.27 0.68
N VAL A 68 -3.68 -13.12 0.11
CA VAL A 68 -4.31 -11.81 -0.07
C VAL A 68 -4.55 -11.12 1.28
N VAL A 69 -5.09 -11.84 2.27
CA VAL A 69 -5.31 -11.29 3.62
C VAL A 69 -3.98 -10.89 4.27
N LEU A 70 -2.95 -11.74 4.18
CA LEU A 70 -1.62 -11.41 4.71
C LEU A 70 -1.01 -10.19 4.01
N SER A 71 -1.12 -10.08 2.69
CA SER A 71 -0.65 -8.91 1.96
C SER A 71 -1.39 -7.64 2.38
N ALA A 72 -2.69 -7.72 2.65
CA ALA A 72 -3.51 -6.60 3.08
C ALA A 72 -3.11 -6.12 4.49
N LEU A 73 -2.85 -7.06 5.41
CA LEU A 73 -2.39 -6.73 6.76
C LEU A 73 -0.98 -6.13 6.75
N VAL A 74 -0.04 -6.77 6.06
CA VAL A 74 1.37 -6.33 6.03
C VAL A 74 1.51 -5.03 5.24
N GLY A 75 0.90 -4.95 4.06
CA GLY A 75 0.89 -3.75 3.22
C GLY A 75 0.13 -2.59 3.88
N GLY A 76 -1.02 -2.86 4.49
CA GLY A 76 -1.78 -1.86 5.24
C GLY A 76 -0.98 -1.31 6.42
N GLY A 77 -0.39 -2.18 7.24
CA GLY A 77 0.47 -1.78 8.36
C GLY A 77 1.69 -0.96 7.91
N GLY A 78 2.38 -1.41 6.86
CA GLY A 78 3.51 -0.70 6.26
C GLY A 78 3.11 0.68 5.74
N GLN A 79 1.99 0.78 5.02
CA GLN A 79 1.42 2.04 4.54
C GLN A 79 1.15 3.00 5.69
N GLY A 80 0.52 2.52 6.77
CA GLY A 80 0.24 3.34 7.94
C GLY A 80 1.49 3.86 8.64
N LEU A 81 2.51 3.00 8.77
CA LEU A 81 3.78 3.34 9.39
C LEU A 81 4.55 4.39 8.57
N THR A 82 4.68 4.19 7.25
CA THR A 82 5.32 5.12 6.33
C THR A 82 4.58 6.46 6.30
N PHE A 83 3.25 6.44 6.24
CA PHE A 83 2.44 7.64 6.15
C PHE A 83 2.56 8.53 7.38
N ARG A 84 2.40 7.95 8.59
CA ARG A 84 2.61 8.72 9.83
C ARG A 84 4.06 9.15 10.02
N GLY A 85 5.02 8.32 9.64
CA GLY A 85 6.43 8.68 9.65
C GLY A 85 6.72 9.90 8.77
N ALA A 86 6.26 9.88 7.52
CA ALA A 86 6.46 10.97 6.57
C ALA A 86 5.77 12.26 7.04
N LEU A 87 4.53 12.17 7.49
CA LEU A 87 3.78 13.32 8.02
C LEU A 87 4.48 13.92 9.24
N SER A 88 4.96 13.08 10.17
CA SER A 88 5.67 13.56 11.36
C SER A 88 7.02 14.17 11.03
N ALA A 89 7.75 13.61 10.06
CA ALA A 89 9.03 14.16 9.60
C ALA A 89 8.83 15.54 8.98
N VAL A 90 7.87 15.68 8.05
CA VAL A 90 7.55 16.94 7.38
C VAL A 90 7.02 17.99 8.37
N ALA A 91 6.12 17.61 9.27
CA ALA A 91 5.58 18.52 10.28
C ALA A 91 6.65 18.99 11.28
N GLY A 92 7.61 18.14 11.62
CA GLY A 92 8.72 18.44 12.52
C GLY A 92 9.74 19.41 11.93
N THR A 93 9.98 19.36 10.62
CA THR A 93 10.92 20.25 9.92
C THR A 93 10.28 21.55 9.43
N SER A 94 8.95 21.62 9.38
CA SER A 94 8.21 22.76 8.84
C SER A 94 8.08 23.93 9.85
N PRO A 95 8.32 25.19 9.42
CA PRO A 95 8.04 26.38 10.22
C PRO A 95 6.56 26.47 10.63
N ALA A 96 6.28 26.94 11.84
CA ALA A 96 4.93 26.94 12.42
C ALA A 96 3.86 27.59 11.52
N GLY A 97 4.20 28.68 10.82
CA GLY A 97 3.28 29.38 9.90
C GLY A 97 3.09 28.72 8.53
N GLN A 98 3.92 27.73 8.16
CA GLN A 98 3.88 27.07 6.84
C GLN A 98 3.52 25.60 6.91
N ARG A 99 3.40 25.01 8.11
CA ARG A 99 3.07 23.58 8.30
C ARG A 99 1.89 23.10 7.46
N ALA A 100 0.81 23.87 7.41
CA ALA A 100 -0.35 23.52 6.61
C ALA A 100 -0.01 23.43 5.11
N ALA A 101 0.76 24.38 4.57
CA ALA A 101 1.17 24.38 3.17
C ALA A 101 2.09 23.19 2.83
N VAL A 102 3.07 22.89 3.69
CA VAL A 102 4.00 21.77 3.46
C VAL A 102 3.28 20.41 3.56
N ILE A 103 2.35 20.27 4.51
CA ILE A 103 1.51 19.07 4.61
C ILE A 103 0.61 18.92 3.37
N SER A 104 0.00 20.00 2.88
CA SER A 104 -0.78 19.96 1.64
C SER A 104 0.08 19.50 0.46
N MET A 105 1.32 19.98 0.35
CA MET A 105 2.23 19.55 -0.71
C MET A 105 2.62 18.08 -0.59
N LEU A 106 2.81 17.57 0.63
CA LEU A 106 2.98 16.13 0.88
C LEU A 106 1.81 15.31 0.31
N PHE A 107 0.57 15.74 0.53
CA PHE A 107 -0.61 15.05 -0.02
C PHE A 107 -0.69 15.14 -1.55
N VAL A 108 -0.36 16.29 -2.14
CA VAL A 108 -0.31 16.43 -3.61
C VAL A 108 0.68 15.43 -4.21
N VAL A 109 1.89 15.35 -3.65
CA VAL A 109 2.92 14.41 -4.12
C VAL A 109 2.48 12.96 -3.87
N ALA A 110 1.89 12.65 -2.71
CA ALA A 110 1.39 11.32 -2.41
C ALA A 110 0.28 10.88 -3.37
N TYR A 111 -0.70 11.75 -3.66
CA TYR A 111 -1.76 11.42 -4.61
C TYR A 111 -1.26 11.28 -6.04
N ALA A 112 -0.32 12.13 -6.48
CA ALA A 112 0.32 11.96 -7.77
C ALA A 112 1.08 10.62 -7.84
N GLY A 113 1.86 10.30 -6.80
CA GLY A 113 2.61 9.06 -6.68
C GLY A 113 1.76 7.79 -6.62
N ILE A 114 0.54 7.86 -6.07
CA ILE A 114 -0.43 6.74 -6.11
C ILE A 114 -1.10 6.65 -7.48
N SER A 115 -1.47 7.79 -8.07
CA SER A 115 -2.26 7.81 -9.31
C SER A 115 -1.50 7.26 -10.50
N VAL A 116 -0.23 7.64 -10.67
CA VAL A 116 0.61 7.19 -11.80
C VAL A 116 0.69 5.67 -11.92
N PRO A 117 1.10 4.90 -10.89
CA PRO A 117 1.18 3.46 -10.98
C PRO A 117 -0.18 2.78 -11.10
N VAL A 118 -1.24 3.31 -10.45
CA VAL A 118 -2.59 2.75 -10.58
C VAL A 118 -3.09 2.85 -12.02
N ILE A 119 -2.89 4.00 -12.66
CA ILE A 119 -3.21 4.19 -14.09
C ILE A 119 -2.34 3.27 -14.95
N GLY A 120 -1.03 3.19 -14.65
CA GLY A 120 -0.09 2.31 -15.37
C GLY A 120 -0.51 0.85 -15.34
N VAL A 121 -0.87 0.32 -14.16
CA VAL A 121 -1.41 -1.03 -13.99
C VAL A 121 -2.71 -1.18 -14.77
N GLY A 122 -3.65 -0.25 -14.63
CA GLY A 122 -4.92 -0.28 -15.36
C GLY A 122 -4.74 -0.37 -16.87
N VAL A 123 -3.83 0.42 -17.45
CA VAL A 123 -3.51 0.36 -18.88
C VAL A 123 -2.84 -0.96 -19.24
N LEU A 124 -1.93 -1.48 -18.42
CA LEU A 124 -1.24 -2.75 -18.65
C LEU A 124 -2.14 -3.98 -18.55
N THR A 125 -3.24 -3.92 -17.79
CA THR A 125 -4.16 -5.07 -17.67
C THR A 125 -4.82 -5.46 -18.98
N GLY A 126 -4.98 -4.51 -19.93
CA GLY A 126 -5.50 -4.80 -21.26
C GLY A 126 -4.61 -5.75 -22.07
N PRO A 127 -3.35 -5.39 -22.36
CA PRO A 127 -2.45 -6.22 -23.17
C PRO A 127 -1.79 -7.39 -22.42
N LEU A 128 -1.54 -7.30 -21.11
CA LEU A 128 -0.77 -8.30 -20.34
C LEU A 128 -1.62 -9.16 -19.39
N GLY A 129 -2.91 -8.87 -19.27
CA GLY A 129 -3.75 -9.45 -18.22
C GLY A 129 -3.38 -8.96 -16.82
N LEU A 130 -4.15 -9.40 -15.82
CA LEU A 130 -4.01 -8.92 -14.44
C LEU A 130 -2.70 -9.37 -13.77
N GLU A 131 -2.28 -10.62 -14.01
CA GLU A 131 -1.02 -11.15 -13.49
C GLU A 131 0.19 -10.41 -14.06
N GLY A 132 0.25 -10.24 -15.39
CA GLY A 132 1.36 -9.55 -16.05
C GLY A 132 1.47 -8.09 -15.60
N ALA A 133 0.34 -7.38 -15.49
CA ALA A 133 0.31 -6.02 -14.95
C ALA A 133 0.79 -5.95 -13.49
N GLY A 134 0.39 -6.93 -12.66
CA GLY A 134 0.82 -7.04 -11.27
C GLY A 134 2.32 -7.29 -11.12
N LEU A 135 2.90 -8.16 -11.96
CA LEU A 135 4.33 -8.46 -11.96
C LEU A 135 5.18 -7.26 -12.39
N VAL A 136 4.77 -6.53 -13.44
CA VAL A 136 5.47 -5.31 -13.86
C VAL A 136 5.43 -4.26 -12.76
N PHE A 137 4.27 -4.09 -12.11
CA PHE A 137 4.15 -3.18 -10.98
C PHE A 137 5.05 -3.57 -9.81
N LEU A 138 5.07 -4.85 -9.44
CA LEU A 138 6.00 -5.38 -8.44
C LEU A 138 7.45 -5.05 -8.81
N ALA A 139 7.87 -5.34 -10.05
CA ALA A 139 9.23 -5.07 -10.51
C ALA A 139 9.59 -3.58 -10.41
N CYS A 140 8.71 -2.69 -10.86
CA CYS A 140 8.90 -1.24 -10.75
C CYS A 140 9.02 -0.77 -9.29
N MET A 141 8.15 -1.26 -8.41
CA MET A 141 8.20 -0.89 -6.99
C MET A 141 9.45 -1.43 -6.28
N THR A 142 9.89 -2.63 -6.64
CA THR A 142 11.11 -3.24 -6.09
C THR A 142 12.36 -2.49 -6.56
N ALA A 143 12.36 -1.96 -7.79
CA ALA A 143 13.46 -1.15 -8.31
C ALA A 143 13.50 0.27 -7.71
N LEU A 144 12.37 0.77 -7.20
CA LEU A 144 12.27 2.11 -6.63
C LEU A 144 12.76 2.20 -5.17
N VAL A 145 12.74 1.09 -4.43
CA VAL A 145 13.15 0.99 -3.02
C VAL A 145 14.62 0.60 -2.92
#